data_AF-A0A7K0WRA5-F1
#
_entry.id   AF-A0A7K0WRA5-F1
#
_cell.length_a   1.000
_cell.length_b   1.000
_cell.length_c   1.000
_cell.angle_alpha   90.00
_cell.angle_beta   90.00
_cell.angle_gamma   90.00
#
_symmetry.space_group_name_H-M   'P 1'
#
loop_
_entity.id
_entity.type
_entity.pdbx_description
1 polymer ?
#
loop_
_entity_poly.entity_id
_entity_poly.type
_entity_poly.pdbx_seq_one_letter_code
_entity_poly.pdbx_strand_id
1 'polypeptide(L)'
;MMWFFLFFLWIWIAITVLVDVFRSHDMGGFAKALWLLFIVVVPFLGVLVYLLARGHKMQEHQVAAAKASQEQFSAYVKETAGAGESSAEQLTKLAALHDSGKLSDAEFDAQKAKILA
;
A
#
# COMPACT_ATOMS: atom_id res chain seq x y z
N MET A 1 -3.15 -32.86 -31.85
CA MET A 1 -2.26 -31.80 -31.30
C MET A 1 -2.96 -30.90 -30.30
N MET A 2 -4.12 -30.31 -30.61
CA MET A 2 -4.87 -29.44 -29.68
C MET A 2 -5.24 -30.11 -28.34
N TRP A 3 -5.70 -31.37 -28.36
CA TRP A 3 -6.04 -32.11 -27.13
C TRP A 3 -4.84 -32.37 -26.21
N PHE A 4 -3.66 -32.62 -26.78
CA PHE A 4 -2.43 -32.74 -25.99
C PHE A 4 -2.03 -31.40 -25.38
N PHE A 5 -2.15 -30.29 -26.13
CA PHE A 5 -1.91 -28.96 -25.59
C PHE A 5 -2.85 -28.64 -24.41
N LEU A 6 -4.15 -28.93 -24.53
CA LEU A 6 -5.12 -28.74 -23.45
C LEU A 6 -4.81 -29.62 -22.23
N PHE A 7 -4.34 -30.85 -22.44
CA PHE A 7 -3.91 -31.73 -21.35
C PHE A 7 -2.68 -31.19 -20.62
N PHE A 8 -1.64 -30.75 -21.34
CA PHE A 8 -0.46 -30.12 -20.73
C PHE A 8 -0.81 -28.83 -20.01
N LEU A 9 -1.68 -28.00 -20.59
CA LEU A 9 -2.17 -26.77 -19.97
C LEU A 9 -2.96 -27.07 -18.68
N TRP A 10 -3.77 -28.13 -18.67
CA TRP A 10 -4.48 -28.59 -17.47
C TRP A 10 -3.52 -29.04 -16.37
N ILE A 11 -2.52 -29.86 -16.71
CA ILE A 11 -1.48 -30.30 -15.76
C ILE A 11 -0.70 -29.10 -15.21
N TRP A 12 -0.34 -28.15 -16.07
CA TRP A 12 0.35 -26.93 -15.67
C TRP A 12 -0.48 -26.12 -14.67
N ILE A 13 -1.77 -25.91 -14.94
CA ILE A 13 -2.69 -25.24 -14.03
C ILE A 13 -2.77 -25.99 -12.69
N ALA A 14 -2.92 -27.32 -12.71
CA ALA A 14 -2.96 -28.12 -11.48
C ALA A 14 -1.70 -27.94 -10.63
N ILE A 15 -0.51 -27.95 -11.24
CA ILE A 15 0.77 -27.70 -10.55
C ILE A 15 0.80 -26.29 -9.96
N THR A 16 0.40 -25.26 -10.71
CA THR A 16 0.40 -23.87 -10.19
C THR A 16 -0.52 -23.68 -8.98
N VAL A 17 -1.70 -24.30 -8.99
CA VAL A 17 -2.63 -24.25 -7.84
C VAL A 17 -2.05 -25.03 -6.67
N LEU A 18 -1.43 -26.19 -6.91
CA LEU A 18 -0.70 -26.93 -5.88
C LEU A 18 0.34 -26.05 -5.19
N VAL A 19 1.21 -25.40 -5.98
CA VAL A 19 2.28 -24.54 -5.45
C VAL A 19 1.70 -23.39 -4.62
N ASP A 20 0.59 -22.79 -5.05
CA ASP A 20 -0.07 -21.72 -4.31
C ASP A 20 -0.66 -22.20 -2.97
N VAL A 21 -1.27 -23.39 -2.96
CA VAL A 21 -1.75 -24.06 -1.73
C VAL A 21 -0.59 -24.41 -0.81
N PHE A 22 0.56 -24.87 -1.32
CA PHE A 22 1.73 -25.16 -0.49
C PHE A 22 2.38 -23.89 0.08
N ARG A 23 2.44 -22.81 -0.70
CA ARG A 23 2.97 -21.50 -0.32
C ARG A 23 2.11 -20.79 0.74
N SER A 24 0.83 -21.17 0.84
CA SER A 24 -0.05 -20.74 1.91
C SER A 24 0.47 -21.24 3.28
N HIS A 25 0.98 -20.31 4.10
CA HIS A 25 1.42 -20.60 5.47
C HIS A 25 0.26 -20.56 6.48
N ASP A 26 -0.90 -20.09 6.03
CA ASP A 26 -2.14 -20.00 6.79
C ASP A 26 -2.98 -21.29 6.74
N MET A 27 -2.64 -22.26 5.90
CA MET A 27 -3.30 -23.56 5.85
C MET A 27 -2.52 -24.65 6.60
N GLY A 28 -3.20 -25.31 7.54
CA GLY A 28 -2.72 -26.55 8.15
C GLY A 28 -2.60 -27.69 7.13
N GLY A 29 -1.75 -28.68 7.43
CA GLY A 29 -1.45 -29.78 6.50
C GLY A 29 -2.68 -30.59 6.04
N PHE A 30 -3.70 -30.71 6.89
CA PHE A 30 -4.96 -31.37 6.53
C PHE A 30 -5.75 -30.62 5.45
N ALA A 31 -5.80 -29.29 5.51
CA ALA A 31 -6.45 -28.47 4.49
C ALA A 31 -5.74 -28.58 3.14
N LYS A 32 -4.40 -28.70 3.14
CA LYS A 32 -3.60 -28.93 1.93
C LYS A 32 -3.92 -30.30 1.31
N ALA A 33 -4.01 -31.35 2.12
CA ALA A 33 -4.35 -32.70 1.66
C ALA A 33 -5.76 -32.78 1.04
N LEU A 34 -6.75 -32.13 1.65
CA LEU A 34 -8.11 -32.06 1.11
C LEU A 34 -8.13 -31.31 -0.23
N TRP A 35 -7.38 -30.21 -0.34
CA TRP A 35 -7.25 -29.44 -1.58
C TRP A 35 -6.65 -30.24 -2.73
N LEU A 36 -5.61 -31.02 -2.45
CA LEU A 36 -5.00 -31.92 -3.43
C LEU A 36 -6.01 -32.93 -3.98
N LEU A 37 -6.73 -33.61 -3.10
CA LEU A 37 -7.74 -34.59 -3.49
C LEU A 37 -8.84 -33.96 -4.35
N PHE A 38 -9.27 -32.76 -3.96
CA PHE A 38 -10.37 -32.06 -4.62
C PHE A 38 -10.01 -31.59 -6.04
N ILE A 39 -8.78 -31.12 -6.27
CA ILE A 39 -8.28 -30.72 -7.59
C ILE A 39 -8.16 -31.92 -8.55
N VAL A 40 -7.77 -33.08 -8.03
CA VAL A 40 -7.62 -34.31 -8.82
C VAL A 40 -8.97 -34.89 -9.22
N VAL A 41 -9.95 -34.89 -8.29
CA VAL A 41 -11.27 -35.51 -8.53
C VAL A 41 -12.20 -34.57 -9.29
N VAL A 42 -12.17 -33.26 -9.02
CA VAL A 42 -13.10 -32.29 -9.63
C VAL A 42 -12.38 -30.97 -9.97
N PRO A 43 -11.60 -30.90 -11.06
CA PRO A 43 -10.72 -29.76 -11.33
C PRO A 43 -11.42 -28.40 -11.42
N PHE A 44 -12.54 -28.32 -12.14
CA PHE A 44 -13.29 -27.07 -12.29
C PHE A 44 -13.95 -26.62 -10.98
N LEU A 45 -14.48 -27.58 -10.22
CA LEU A 45 -15.19 -27.30 -8.98
C LEU A 45 -14.18 -26.96 -7.86
N GLY A 46 -12.98 -27.52 -7.92
CA GLY A 46 -11.88 -27.15 -7.04
C GLY A 46 -11.43 -25.72 -7.20
N VAL A 47 -11.24 -25.24 -8.43
CA VAL A 47 -10.89 -23.83 -8.63
C VAL A 47 -12.01 -22.90 -8.12
N LEU A 48 -13.29 -23.23 -8.34
CA LEU A 48 -14.41 -22.42 -7.85
C LEU A 48 -14.51 -22.39 -6.32
N VAL A 49 -14.40 -23.54 -5.66
CA VAL A 49 -14.43 -23.62 -4.19
C VAL A 49 -13.21 -22.92 -3.60
N TYR A 50 -12.05 -22.94 -4.27
CA TYR A 50 -10.83 -22.28 -3.81
C TYR A 50 -11.02 -20.77 -3.78
N LEU A 51 -11.58 -20.22 -4.86
CA LEU A 51 -11.88 -18.79 -4.96
C LEU A 51 -12.94 -18.36 -3.93
N LEU A 52 -13.94 -19.19 -3.65
CA LEU A 52 -14.94 -18.89 -2.61
C LEU A 52 -14.35 -18.97 -1.20
N ALA A 53 -13.54 -19.99 -0.91
CA ALA A 53 -12.94 -20.18 0.41
C ALA A 53 -11.84 -19.16 0.71
N ARG A 54 -11.14 -18.64 -0.32
CA ARG A 54 -9.93 -17.82 -0.14
C ARG A 54 -9.99 -16.44 -0.78
N GLY A 55 -11.04 -16.11 -1.53
CA GLY A 55 -11.24 -14.78 -2.12
C GLY A 55 -11.34 -13.66 -1.09
N HIS A 56 -11.74 -13.98 0.15
CA HIS A 56 -11.89 -12.99 1.22
C HIS A 56 -10.54 -12.38 1.68
N LYS A 57 -9.43 -13.14 1.58
CA LYS A 57 -8.11 -12.65 2.01
C LYS A 57 -7.52 -11.60 1.08
N MET A 58 -7.90 -11.60 -0.21
CA MET A 58 -7.50 -10.53 -1.11
C MET A 58 -8.05 -9.17 -0.65
N GLN A 59 -9.29 -9.14 -0.16
CA GLN A 59 -9.95 -7.91 0.25
C GLN A 59 -9.36 -7.35 1.55
N GLU A 60 -9.02 -8.21 2.52
CA GLU A 60 -8.37 -7.82 3.77
C GLU A 60 -6.97 -7.24 3.55
N HIS A 61 -6.17 -7.84 2.67
CA HIS A 61 -4.84 -7.33 2.33
C HIS A 61 -4.90 -6.00 1.56
N GLN A 62 -5.90 -5.83 0.68
CA GLN A 62 -6.10 -4.56 -0.04
C GLN A 62 -6.47 -3.42 0.92
N VAL A 63 -7.35 -3.68 1.90
CA VAL A 63 -7.72 -2.68 2.91
C VAL A 63 -6.53 -2.36 3.84
N ALA A 64 -5.75 -3.36 4.25
CA ALA A 64 -4.55 -3.17 5.05
C ALA A 64 -3.46 -2.38 4.29
N ALA A 65 -3.24 -2.67 3.01
CA ALA A 65 -2.29 -1.95 2.15
C ALA A 65 -2.75 -0.51 1.88
N ALA A 66 -4.04 -0.28 1.65
CA ALA A 66 -4.61 1.05 1.49
C ALA A 66 -4.44 1.89 2.77
N LYS A 67 -4.68 1.30 3.95
CA LYS A 67 -4.48 1.97 5.24
C LYS A 67 -3.01 2.31 5.49
N ALA A 68 -2.08 1.39 5.22
CA ALA A 68 -0.64 1.64 5.36
C ALA A 68 -0.14 2.75 4.40
N SER A 69 -0.64 2.77 3.17
CA SER A 69 -0.33 3.83 2.20
C SER A 69 -0.85 5.20 2.66
N GLN A 70 -2.06 5.24 3.23
CA GLN A 70 -2.64 6.47 3.76
C GLN A 70 -1.89 7.01 4.99
N GLU A 71 -1.43 6.13 5.88
CA GLU A 71 -0.59 6.51 7.02
C GLU A 71 0.77 7.07 6.57
N GLN A 72 1.42 6.45 5.58
CA GLN A 72 2.68 6.95 5.00
C GLN A 72 2.52 8.30 4.32
N PHE A 73 1.44 8.49 3.55
CA PHE A 73 1.14 9.77 2.91
C PHE A 73 0.87 10.87 3.95
N SER A 74 0.12 10.55 5.00
CA SER A 74 -0.18 11.51 6.08
C SER A 74 1.08 11.90 6.85
N ALA A 75 1.99 10.94 7.10
CA ALA A 75 3.28 11.20 7.72
C ALA A 75 4.16 12.09 6.84
N TYR A 76 4.25 11.79 5.53
CA TYR A 76 4.99 12.61 4.57
C TYR A 76 4.43 14.03 4.48
N VAL A 77 3.10 14.21 4.40
CA VAL A 77 2.46 15.53 4.39
C VAL A 77 2.73 16.28 5.69
N LYS A 78 2.68 15.61 6.86
CA LYS A 78 2.99 16.26 8.13
C LYS A 78 4.46 16.67 8.24
N GLU A 79 5.36 15.85 7.70
CA GLU A 79 6.80 16.13 7.65
C GLU A 79 7.12 17.26 6.66
N THR A 80 6.55 17.24 5.45
CA THR A 80 6.77 18.29 4.44
C THR A 80 6.02 19.58 4.74
N ALA A 81 4.79 19.52 5.27
CA ALA A 81 4.06 20.70 5.75
C ALA A 81 4.63 21.24 7.07
N GLY A 82 5.27 20.39 7.88
CA GLY A 82 6.07 20.82 9.04
C GLY A 82 7.49 21.29 8.68
N ALA A 83 7.98 20.98 7.47
CA ALA A 83 9.26 21.43 6.94
C ALA A 83 9.15 22.70 6.07
N GLY A 84 7.93 23.17 5.79
CA GLY A 84 7.68 24.54 5.36
C GLY A 84 7.67 25.43 6.59
N GLU A 85 8.69 26.28 6.75
CA GLU A 85 8.80 27.27 7.83
C GLU A 85 7.45 27.99 7.96
N SER A 86 6.73 27.80 9.06
CA SER A 86 5.38 28.33 9.20
C SER A 86 5.42 29.85 9.05
N SER A 87 4.37 30.48 8.51
CA SER A 87 4.33 31.96 8.39
C SER A 87 4.59 32.64 9.75
N ALA A 88 4.24 31.99 10.86
CA ALA A 88 4.57 32.43 12.21
C ALA A 88 6.08 32.37 12.53
N GLU A 89 6.78 31.30 12.16
CA GLU A 89 8.25 31.18 12.32
C GLU A 89 8.99 32.16 11.42
N GLN A 90 8.53 32.35 10.17
CA GLN A 90 9.10 33.35 9.26
C GLN A 90 8.93 34.77 9.80
N LEU A 91 7.76 35.12 10.34
CA LEU A 91 7.53 36.42 11.00
C LEU A 91 8.42 36.59 12.25
N THR A 92 8.64 35.51 13.01
CA THR A 92 9.50 35.55 14.20
C THR A 92 10.97 35.81 13.84
N LYS A 93 11.49 35.15 12.80
CA LYS A 93 12.85 35.44 12.28
C LYS A 93 12.96 36.85 11.70
N LEU A 94 11.93 37.31 10.99
CA LEU A 94 11.91 38.65 10.41
C LEU A 94 11.97 39.72 11.50
N ALA A 95 11.23 39.55 12.61
CA ALA A 95 11.28 40.44 13.77
C ALA A 95 12.67 40.44 14.43
N ALA A 96 13.29 39.27 14.61
CA ALA A 96 14.64 39.18 15.18
C ALA A 96 15.72 39.86 14.31
N LEU A 97 15.58 39.81 12.98
CA LEU A 97 16.48 40.49 12.05
C LEU A 97 16.31 42.03 12.08
N HIS A 98 15.09 42.49 12.29
CA HIS A 98 14.78 43.91 12.49
C HIS A 98 15.32 44.42 13.83
N ASP A 99 15.05 43.71 14.93
CA ASP A 99 15.52 44.06 16.28
C ASP A 99 17.06 44.06 16.39
N SER A 100 17.74 43.21 15.59
CA SER A 100 19.21 43.19 15.52
C SER A 100 19.82 44.31 14.65
N GLY A 101 18.99 45.22 14.14
CA GLY A 101 19.40 46.37 13.33
C GLY A 101 19.90 45.97 11.93
N LYS A 102 19.60 44.75 11.48
CA LYS A 102 20.01 44.25 10.16
C LYS A 102 19.01 44.54 9.04
N LEU A 103 17.80 44.96 9.41
CA LEU A 103 16.74 45.41 8.50
C LEU A 103 16.27 46.80 8.90
N SER A 104 16.00 47.65 7.91
CA SER A 104 15.29 48.92 8.14
C SER A 104 13.78 48.69 8.29
N ASP A 105 13.08 49.64 8.91
CA ASP A 105 11.60 49.59 9.09
C ASP A 105 10.86 49.35 7.77
N ALA A 106 11.31 50.02 6.70
CA ALA A 106 10.70 49.91 5.38
C ALA A 106 10.89 48.50 4.76
N GLU A 107 12.05 47.88 4.98
CA GLU A 107 12.33 46.51 4.50
C GLU A 107 11.56 45.46 5.32
N PHE A 108 11.41 45.69 6.61
CA PHE A 108 10.62 44.84 7.50
C PHE A 108 9.15 44.82 7.08
N ASP A 109 8.54 45.99 6.88
CA ASP A 109 7.13 46.09 6.49
C ASP A 109 6.85 45.49 5.11
N ALA A 110 7.76 45.68 4.15
CA ALA A 110 7.66 45.09 2.81
C ALA A 110 7.67 43.55 2.85
N GLN A 111 8.55 42.96 3.67
CA GLN A 111 8.65 41.50 3.80
C GLN A 111 7.52 40.91 4.64
N LYS A 112 7.08 41.61 5.69
CA LYS A 112 5.93 41.23 6.52
C LYS A 112 4.64 41.16 5.69
N ALA A 113 4.41 42.15 4.83
CA ALA A 113 3.27 42.15 3.91
C ALA A 113 3.29 40.97 2.94
N LYS A 114 4.47 40.52 2.52
CA LYS A 114 4.64 39.38 1.61
C LYS A 114 4.39 38.02 2.28
N ILE A 115 4.67 37.89 3.57
CA ILE A 115 4.45 36.66 4.35
C ILE A 115 2.98 36.53 4.81
N LEU A 116 2.29 37.66 4.96
CA LEU A 116 0.88 37.74 5.37
C LEU A 116 -0.12 37.72 4.21
N ALA A 117 0.34 37.78 2.96
CA ALA A 117 -0.47 37.70 1.75
C ALA A 117 -0.73 36.24 1.34
#